data_AF-A0A0C3QAP7-F1
#
_entry.id   AF-A0A0C3QAP7-F1
#
_cell.length_a   1.000
_cell.length_b   1.000
_cell.length_c   1.000
_cell.angle_alpha   90.00
_cell.angle_beta   90.00
_cell.angle_gamma   90.00
#
_symmetry.space_group_name_H-M   'P 1'
#
loop_
_entity.id
_entity.type
_entity.pdbx_description
1 polymer ?
#
loop_
_entity_poly.entity_id
_entity_poly.type
_entity_poly.pdbx_seq_one_letter_code
_entity_poly.pdbx_strand_id
1 'polypeptide(L)'
;YAADETGIALGQAMRTLVIGPAGQNVQHKQQDVEREIVTVLETICADGTYLRPTVIFKVGPNGYMDTELALKWLEDFNDQTKEKNDLPRVLVLDGHASHTGRAFLDRAEELGIHVVSYPPHTTHALQGLDVVVFASLKRHWQAVHDARERETGLPIQKEDFILLYSAAHTATLTPQIITEAFRKTGLYPVNRGAVSAEQMAPSTESARYAAFPADLASPVKAVLAAN
;
A
#
# COMPACT_ATOMS: atom_id res chain seq x y z
N TYR A 1 14.76 0.92 9.78
CA TYR A 1 13.59 0.14 9.30
C TYR A 1 12.58 1.11 8.74
N ALA A 2 11.84 0.69 7.71
CA ALA A 2 10.67 1.40 7.23
C ALA A 2 9.50 0.40 7.24
N ALA A 3 8.34 0.84 7.70
CA ALA A 3 7.12 0.03 7.69
C ALA A 3 5.95 0.83 7.15
N ASP A 4 4.99 0.13 6.55
CA ASP A 4 3.80 0.71 5.95
C ASP A 4 2.73 -0.36 5.68
N GLU A 5 1.48 0.06 5.59
CA GLU A 5 0.32 -0.76 5.31
C GLU A 5 0.02 -0.87 3.80
N THR A 6 -0.34 -2.06 3.36
CA THR A 6 -0.93 -2.27 2.04
C THR A 6 -2.20 -3.10 2.11
N GLY A 7 -3.21 -2.68 1.35
CA GLY A 7 -4.44 -3.43 1.15
C GLY A 7 -4.30 -4.40 -0.02
N ILE A 8 -4.48 -5.69 0.25
CA ILE A 8 -4.46 -6.76 -0.76
C ILE A 8 -5.89 -7.26 -0.97
N ALA A 9 -6.40 -7.07 -2.19
CA ALA A 9 -7.72 -7.55 -2.56
C ALA A 9 -7.69 -9.06 -2.79
N LEU A 10 -8.66 -9.76 -2.18
CA LEU A 10 -8.91 -11.19 -2.43
C LEU A 10 -9.67 -11.40 -3.76
N GLY A 11 -10.53 -10.44 -4.12
CA GLY A 11 -11.32 -10.45 -5.35
C GLY A 11 -10.63 -9.78 -6.53
N GLN A 12 -10.95 -10.24 -7.73
CA GLN A 12 -10.35 -9.81 -9.00
C GLN A 12 -10.62 -8.32 -9.30
N ALA A 13 -9.58 -7.60 -9.72
CA ALA A 13 -9.72 -6.46 -10.62
C ALA A 13 -9.31 -6.91 -12.01
N MET A 14 -10.25 -7.51 -12.77
CA MET A 14 -9.96 -7.87 -14.17
C MET A 14 -9.55 -6.63 -14.96
N ARG A 15 -8.34 -6.63 -15.50
CA ARG A 15 -8.06 -5.90 -16.74
C ARG A 15 -8.76 -6.64 -17.87
N THR A 16 -9.99 -6.25 -18.13
CA THR A 16 -10.67 -6.63 -19.37
C THR A 16 -10.11 -5.75 -20.49
N LEU A 17 -9.65 -6.34 -21.59
CA LEU A 17 -9.48 -5.60 -22.84
C LEU A 17 -10.87 -5.13 -23.27
N VAL A 18 -11.12 -3.83 -23.17
CA VAL A 18 -12.38 -3.23 -23.64
C VAL A 18 -12.15 -2.70 -25.05
N ILE A 19 -12.82 -3.30 -26.04
CA ILE A 19 -12.85 -2.79 -27.41
C ILE A 19 -13.97 -1.76 -27.48
N GLY A 20 -13.61 -0.47 -27.62
CA GLY A 20 -14.53 0.65 -27.74
C GLY A 20 -14.33 1.43 -29.04
N PRO A 21 -15.30 2.27 -29.45
CA PRO A 21 -15.16 3.14 -30.61
C PRO A 21 -13.96 4.08 -30.46
N ALA A 22 -13.23 4.33 -31.56
CA ALA A 22 -12.10 5.25 -31.56
C ALA A 22 -12.55 6.66 -31.14
N GLY A 23 -11.91 7.23 -30.11
CA GLY A 23 -12.11 8.62 -29.67
C GLY A 23 -12.82 8.83 -28.32
N GLN A 24 -13.23 7.78 -27.60
CA GLN A 24 -13.74 7.91 -26.23
C GLN A 24 -12.70 7.45 -25.19
N ASN A 25 -12.18 8.39 -24.40
CA ASN A 25 -11.14 8.12 -23.40
C ASN A 25 -11.66 7.79 -21.99
N VAL A 26 -12.98 7.89 -21.74
CA VAL A 26 -13.57 7.58 -20.42
C VAL A 26 -14.80 6.71 -20.59
N GLN A 27 -14.74 5.50 -20.05
CA GLN A 27 -15.89 4.62 -19.88
C GLN A 27 -16.01 4.27 -18.40
N HIS A 28 -17.15 4.58 -17.79
CA HIS A 28 -17.44 4.24 -16.41
C HIS A 28 -17.81 2.76 -16.32
N LYS A 29 -17.00 1.99 -15.60
CA LYS A 29 -17.31 0.62 -15.22
C LYS A 29 -17.80 0.63 -13.78
N GLN A 30 -19.08 0.32 -13.57
CA GLN A 30 -19.61 0.01 -12.24
C GLN A 30 -19.47 -1.50 -12.05
N GLN A 31 -18.73 -1.92 -11.04
CA GLN A 31 -18.63 -3.32 -10.64
C GLN A 31 -18.98 -3.41 -9.15
N ASP A 32 -20.12 -4.01 -8.85
CA ASP A 32 -20.45 -4.49 -7.51
C ASP A 32 -19.79 -5.86 -7.32
N VAL A 33 -18.56 -5.83 -6.80
CA VAL A 33 -17.95 -7.00 -6.16
C VAL A 33 -17.60 -6.55 -4.76
N GLU A 34 -18.12 -7.23 -3.75
CA GLU A 34 -17.74 -7.03 -2.35
C GLU A 34 -16.26 -7.40 -2.23
N ARG A 35 -15.38 -6.41 -2.43
CA ARG A 35 -13.93 -6.59 -2.40
C ARG A 35 -13.52 -6.67 -0.95
N GLU A 36 -13.38 -7.89 -0.47
CA GLU A 36 -12.68 -8.10 0.77
C GLU A 36 -11.19 -7.77 0.60
N ILE A 37 -10.70 -6.89 1.47
CA ILE A 37 -9.32 -6.42 1.49
C ILE A 37 -8.68 -6.96 2.77
N VAL A 38 -7.59 -7.69 2.60
CA VAL A 38 -6.70 -8.06 3.70
C VAL A 38 -5.65 -6.96 3.84
N THR A 39 -5.46 -6.45 5.05
CA THR A 39 -4.41 -5.45 5.31
C THR A 39 -3.14 -6.17 5.72
N VAL A 40 -2.01 -5.81 5.12
CA VAL A 40 -0.70 -6.37 5.44
C VAL A 40 0.23 -5.22 5.82
N LEU A 41 0.87 -5.33 6.99
CA LEU A 41 1.93 -4.42 7.42
C LEU A 41 3.27 -5.05 7.03
N GLU A 42 3.96 -4.37 6.13
CA GLU A 42 5.28 -4.78 5.65
C GLU A 42 6.36 -3.98 6.37
N THR A 43 7.45 -4.64 6.77
CA THR A 43 8.61 -3.96 7.39
C THR A 43 9.89 -4.39 6.73
N ILE A 44 10.62 -3.41 6.18
CA ILE A 44 11.90 -3.61 5.51
C ILE A 44 13.05 -2.95 6.28
N CYS A 45 14.24 -3.52 6.15
CA CYS A 45 15.46 -3.02 6.76
C CYS A 45 16.45 -2.57 5.68
N ALA A 46 17.23 -1.54 5.99
CA ALA A 46 18.14 -0.91 5.03
C ALA A 46 19.29 -1.84 4.58
N ASP A 47 19.52 -2.94 5.30
CA ASP A 47 20.49 -3.98 4.93
C ASP A 47 19.96 -4.99 3.90
N GLY A 48 18.75 -4.80 3.37
CA GLY A 48 18.14 -5.69 2.39
C GLY A 48 17.32 -6.84 2.99
N THR A 49 17.18 -6.90 4.32
CA THR A 49 16.29 -7.86 4.98
C THR A 49 14.88 -7.31 5.20
N TYR A 50 13.93 -8.18 5.51
CA TYR A 50 12.56 -7.84 5.90
C TYR A 50 12.13 -8.65 7.13
N LEU A 51 11.09 -8.17 7.83
CA LEU A 51 10.49 -8.87 8.97
C LEU A 51 9.30 -9.72 8.51
N ARG A 52 8.87 -10.66 9.35
CA ARG A 52 7.62 -11.39 9.09
C ARG A 52 6.47 -10.37 9.06
N PRO A 53 5.65 -10.35 7.99
CA PRO A 53 4.59 -9.36 7.87
C PRO A 53 3.47 -9.64 8.85
N THR A 54 2.81 -8.58 9.32
CA THR A 54 1.58 -8.71 10.11
C THR A 54 0.39 -8.69 9.17
N VAL A 55 -0.41 -9.75 9.19
CA VAL A 55 -1.60 -9.89 8.33
C VAL A 55 -2.86 -9.68 9.18
N ILE A 56 -3.69 -8.74 8.77
CA ILE A 56 -4.91 -8.36 9.47
C ILE A 56 -6.11 -8.71 8.59
N PHE A 57 -6.89 -9.70 9.04
CA PHE A 57 -8.20 -9.99 8.48
C PHE A 57 -9.23 -9.12 9.22
N LYS A 58 -9.80 -8.12 8.52
CA LYS A 58 -10.86 -7.29 9.10
C LYS A 58 -12.12 -8.13 9.27
N VAL A 59 -12.67 -8.19 10.49
CA VAL A 59 -13.94 -8.85 10.79
C VAL A 59 -14.94 -7.78 11.25
N GLY A 60 -15.92 -7.44 10.40
CA GLY A 60 -17.06 -6.58 10.74
C GLY A 60 -17.01 -5.12 10.24
N PRO A 61 -18.15 -4.40 10.31
CA PRO A 61 -18.34 -3.08 9.67
C PRO A 61 -17.52 -1.95 10.33
N ASN A 62 -17.14 -2.08 11.59
CA ASN A 62 -16.52 -1.02 12.39
C ASN A 62 -15.05 -1.29 12.73
N GLY A 63 -14.29 -1.94 11.85
CA GLY A 63 -12.89 -2.32 12.14
C GLY A 63 -11.92 -1.13 12.25
N TYR A 64 -12.06 -0.37 13.32
CA TYR A 64 -11.09 0.57 13.88
C TYR A 64 -10.59 -0.01 15.19
N MET A 65 -9.42 -0.64 15.14
CA MET A 65 -8.56 -0.94 16.29
C MET A 65 -7.17 -0.41 15.93
N ASP A 66 -7.03 0.91 15.89
CA ASP A 66 -5.84 1.52 15.29
C ASP A 66 -4.68 1.61 16.30
N THR A 67 -4.93 2.15 17.50
CA THR A 67 -3.88 2.34 18.51
C THR A 67 -3.45 1.06 19.24
N GLU A 68 -4.40 0.20 19.65
CA GLU A 68 -4.05 -1.05 20.36
C GLU A 68 -3.31 -2.03 19.44
N LEU A 69 -3.70 -2.09 18.16
CA LEU A 69 -3.04 -2.94 17.19
C LEU A 69 -1.65 -2.41 16.86
N ALA A 70 -1.48 -1.10 16.72
CA ALA A 70 -0.18 -0.47 16.56
C ALA A 70 0.77 -0.79 17.73
N LEU A 71 0.27 -0.74 18.98
CA LEU A 71 1.07 -1.12 20.15
C LEU A 71 1.46 -2.60 20.14
N LYS A 72 0.53 -3.50 19.82
CA LYS A 72 0.84 -4.94 19.68
C LYS A 72 1.85 -5.20 18.57
N TRP A 73 1.71 -4.50 17.45
CA TRP A 73 2.66 -4.57 16.35
C TRP A 73 4.04 -4.05 16.74
N LEU A 74 4.13 -2.98 17.54
CA LEU A 74 5.41 -2.45 18.04
C LEU A 74 6.15 -3.46 18.94
N GLU A 75 5.42 -4.22 19.77
CA GLU A 75 6.01 -5.31 20.55
C GLU A 75 6.57 -6.43 19.65
N ASP A 76 5.80 -6.86 18.64
CA ASP A 76 6.26 -7.86 17.68
C ASP A 76 7.47 -7.35 16.87
N PHE A 77 7.45 -6.09 16.46
CA PHE A 77 8.61 -5.44 15.84
C PHE A 77 9.84 -5.49 16.76
N ASN A 78 9.68 -5.19 18.06
CA ASN A 78 10.77 -5.29 19.01
C ASN A 78 11.27 -6.73 19.16
N ASP A 79 10.38 -7.70 19.30
CA ASP A 79 10.75 -9.12 19.41
C ASP A 79 11.50 -9.63 18.18
N GLN A 80 11.15 -9.14 16.99
CA GLN A 80 11.82 -9.50 15.74
C GLN A 80 13.16 -8.77 15.53
N THR A 81 13.44 -7.67 16.24
CA THR A 81 14.58 -6.79 15.94
C THR A 81 15.57 -6.57 17.08
N LYS A 82 15.18 -6.83 18.34
CA LYS A 82 15.99 -6.51 19.53
C LYS A 82 17.36 -7.19 19.54
N GLU A 83 17.47 -8.38 18.98
CA GLU A 83 18.71 -9.17 18.92
C GLU A 83 19.58 -8.85 17.68
N LYS A 84 19.17 -7.94 16.80
CA LYS A 84 19.89 -7.71 15.53
C LYS A 84 21.24 -7.02 15.75
N ASN A 85 21.31 -6.08 16.69
CA ASN A 85 22.53 -5.39 17.12
C ASN A 85 22.23 -4.54 18.37
N ASP A 86 23.30 -4.05 19.01
CA ASP A 86 23.25 -3.18 20.19
C ASP A 86 23.04 -1.69 19.86
N LEU A 87 22.72 -1.33 18.61
CA LEU A 87 22.49 0.06 18.22
C LEU A 87 21.02 0.45 18.39
N PRO A 88 20.73 1.74 18.66
CA PRO A 88 19.37 2.24 18.62
C PRO A 88 18.70 1.95 17.27
N ARG A 89 17.48 1.42 17.32
CA ARG A 89 16.72 1.07 16.11
C ARG A 89 15.92 2.28 15.67
N VAL A 90 16.09 2.70 14.42
CA VAL A 90 15.25 3.73 13.80
C VAL A 90 14.13 3.07 13.02
N LEU A 91 12.89 3.47 13.32
CA LEU A 91 11.68 3.01 12.65
C LEU A 91 11.00 4.21 11.97
N VAL A 92 10.91 4.15 10.64
CA VAL A 92 10.30 5.22 9.83
C VAL A 92 8.90 4.81 9.42
N LEU A 93 7.91 5.62 9.78
CA LEU A 93 6.47 5.37 9.59
C LEU A 93 5.78 6.57 8.93
N ASP A 94 4.57 6.36 8.43
CA ASP A 94 3.71 7.47 8.05
C ASP A 94 3.27 8.33 9.26
N GLY A 95 2.60 9.45 8.99
CA GLY A 95 2.13 10.37 10.01
C GLY A 95 0.77 9.99 10.61
N HIS A 96 0.32 8.73 10.52
CA HIS A 96 -1.01 8.35 10.99
C HIS A 96 -1.16 8.52 12.51
N ALA A 97 -2.40 8.75 12.98
CA ALA A 97 -2.67 9.03 14.38
C ALA A 97 -2.32 7.86 15.31
N SER A 98 -2.41 6.62 14.83
CA SER A 98 -1.96 5.43 15.58
C SER A 98 -0.47 5.38 15.84
N HIS A 99 0.34 5.84 14.88
CA HIS A 99 1.81 5.82 14.97
C HIS A 99 2.40 7.06 15.66
N THR A 100 1.61 8.12 15.78
CA THR A 100 2.01 9.41 16.38
C THR A 100 1.40 9.64 17.77
N GLY A 101 0.59 8.70 18.25
CA GLY A 101 -0.04 8.75 19.57
C GLY A 101 0.98 8.64 20.71
N ARG A 102 0.73 9.36 21.81
CA ARG A 102 1.62 9.40 22.99
C ARG A 102 1.99 8.02 23.52
N ALA A 103 1.00 7.13 23.68
CA ALA A 103 1.23 5.78 24.19
C ALA A 103 2.18 4.96 23.30
N PHE A 104 2.08 5.12 21.97
CA PHE A 104 2.96 4.45 21.02
C PHE A 104 4.40 4.98 21.11
N LEU A 105 4.56 6.30 21.15
CA LEU A 105 5.87 6.94 21.23
C LEU A 105 6.58 6.68 22.56
N ASP A 106 5.86 6.78 23.68
CA ASP A 106 6.40 6.44 25.01
C ASP A 106 6.88 4.97 25.04
N ARG A 107 6.05 4.06 24.49
CA ARG A 107 6.42 2.64 24.44
C ARG A 107 7.61 2.37 23.52
N ALA A 108 7.70 3.04 22.39
CA ALA A 108 8.84 2.93 21.48
C ALA A 108 10.14 3.40 22.15
N GLU A 109 10.08 4.50 22.91
CA GLU A 109 11.22 5.01 23.67
C GLU A 109 11.68 4.00 24.74
N GLU A 110 10.76 3.42 25.51
CA GLU A 110 11.06 2.36 26.49
C GLU A 110 11.77 1.15 25.87
N LEU A 111 11.46 0.84 24.61
CA LEU A 111 12.03 -0.27 23.84
C LEU A 111 13.32 0.11 23.08
N GLY A 112 13.81 1.35 23.22
CA GLY A 112 15.00 1.84 22.52
C GLY A 112 14.80 1.99 21.01
N ILE A 113 13.59 2.34 20.59
CA ILE A 113 13.18 2.53 19.20
C ILE A 113 12.91 4.01 18.95
N HIS A 114 13.65 4.61 18.02
CA HIS A 114 13.43 5.97 17.56
C HIS A 114 12.44 5.98 16.39
N VAL A 115 11.25 6.51 16.62
CA VAL A 115 10.21 6.67 15.59
C VAL A 115 10.44 7.97 14.84
N VAL A 116 10.44 7.90 13.51
CA VAL A 116 10.54 9.06 12.62
C VAL A 116 9.36 9.03 11.66
N SER A 117 8.51 10.06 11.68
CA SER A 117 7.40 10.15 10.72
C SER A 117 7.85 10.85 9.44
N TYR A 118 7.34 10.37 8.30
CA TYR A 118 7.44 11.12 7.05
C TYR A 118 6.64 12.43 7.14
N PRO A 119 7.08 13.50 6.45
CA PRO A 119 6.22 14.66 6.24
C PRO A 119 4.89 14.27 5.57
N PRO A 120 3.78 14.96 5.88
CA PRO A 120 2.50 14.69 5.22
C PRO A 120 2.60 14.83 3.69
N HIS A 121 1.83 14.01 2.98
CA HIS A 121 1.71 14.05 1.51
C HIS A 121 3.01 13.80 0.70
N THR A 122 4.04 13.18 1.31
CA THR A 122 5.30 12.85 0.62
C THR A 122 5.46 11.38 0.23
N THR A 123 4.37 10.60 0.20
CA THR A 123 4.38 9.16 -0.13
C THR A 123 5.15 8.85 -1.41
N HIS A 124 4.83 9.58 -2.48
CA HIS A 124 5.44 9.44 -3.79
C HIS A 124 6.94 9.79 -3.86
N ALA A 125 7.50 10.39 -2.81
CA ALA A 125 8.88 10.90 -2.78
C ALA A 125 9.74 10.18 -1.74
N LEU A 126 9.23 9.98 -0.52
CA LEU A 126 10.01 9.54 0.64
C LEU A 126 9.68 8.12 1.11
N GLN A 127 8.50 7.58 0.80
CA GLN A 127 8.08 6.26 1.26
C GLN A 127 8.54 5.16 0.30
N GLY A 128 9.65 4.49 0.63
CA GLY A 128 10.26 3.48 -0.24
C GLY A 128 9.37 2.26 -0.49
N LEU A 129 8.52 1.92 0.50
CA LEU A 129 7.53 0.85 0.36
C LEU A 129 6.55 1.17 -0.77
N ASP A 130 5.95 2.36 -0.83
CA ASP A 130 5.09 2.77 -1.95
C ASP A 130 5.82 2.93 -3.27
N VAL A 131 6.97 3.61 -3.26
CA VAL A 131 7.69 4.02 -4.48
C VAL A 131 8.27 2.83 -5.23
N VAL A 132 8.57 1.72 -4.53
CA VAL A 132 9.26 0.56 -5.10
C VAL A 132 8.56 -0.75 -4.75
N VAL A 133 8.40 -1.05 -3.46
CA VAL A 133 8.04 -2.41 -3.00
C VAL A 133 6.60 -2.75 -3.37
N PHE A 134 5.62 -1.91 -3.05
CA PHE A 134 4.20 -2.19 -3.23
C PHE A 134 3.78 -2.24 -4.70
N ALA A 135 4.41 -1.44 -5.57
CA ALA A 135 4.22 -1.57 -7.01
C ALA A 135 4.66 -2.95 -7.53
N SER A 136 5.80 -3.44 -7.03
CA SER A 136 6.31 -4.77 -7.37
C SER A 136 5.46 -5.89 -6.77
N LEU A 137 5.02 -5.73 -5.51
CA LEU A 137 4.16 -6.66 -4.79
C LEU A 137 2.84 -6.86 -5.51
N LYS A 138 2.17 -5.76 -5.91
CA LYS A 138 0.90 -5.81 -6.65
C LYS A 138 1.04 -6.57 -7.96
N ARG A 139 2.17 -6.45 -8.65
CA ARG A 139 2.45 -7.19 -9.90
C ARG A 139 2.63 -8.69 -9.62
N HIS A 140 3.41 -9.07 -8.62
CA HIS A 140 3.60 -10.49 -8.29
C HIS A 140 2.32 -11.12 -7.72
N TRP A 141 1.56 -10.36 -6.93
CA TRP A 141 0.24 -10.79 -6.45
C TRP A 141 -0.71 -11.06 -7.61
N GLN A 142 -0.76 -10.18 -8.60
CA GLN A 142 -1.56 -10.41 -9.81
C GLN A 142 -1.12 -11.68 -10.54
N ALA A 143 0.18 -11.92 -10.67
CA ALA A 143 0.69 -13.13 -11.33
C ALA A 143 0.31 -14.42 -10.56
N VAL A 144 0.35 -14.40 -9.22
CA VAL A 144 -0.11 -15.51 -8.37
C VAL A 144 -1.61 -15.73 -8.54
N HIS A 145 -2.40 -14.66 -8.55
CA HIS A 145 -3.83 -14.72 -8.78
C HIS A 145 -4.14 -15.34 -10.16
N ASP A 146 -3.50 -14.86 -11.23
CA ASP A 146 -3.70 -15.36 -12.60
C ASP A 146 -3.26 -16.83 -12.74
N ALA A 147 -2.27 -17.28 -11.98
CA ALA A 147 -1.85 -18.69 -11.96
C ALA A 147 -2.89 -19.57 -11.26
N ARG A 148 -3.38 -19.15 -10.08
CA ARG A 148 -4.42 -19.86 -9.33
C ARG A 148 -5.71 -19.99 -10.14
N GLU A 149 -6.13 -18.91 -10.80
CA GLU A 149 -7.32 -18.90 -11.65
C GLU A 149 -7.18 -19.87 -12.82
N ARG A 150 -6.01 -19.92 -13.48
CA ARG A 150 -5.75 -20.88 -14.56
C ARG A 150 -5.76 -22.34 -14.10
N GLU A 151 -5.32 -22.60 -12.87
CA GLU A 151 -5.24 -23.95 -12.31
C GLU A 151 -6.61 -24.45 -11.80
N THR A 152 -7.34 -23.62 -11.06
CA THR A 152 -8.54 -24.05 -10.32
C THR A 152 -9.83 -23.42 -10.82
N GLY A 153 -9.78 -22.28 -11.51
CA GLY A 153 -10.95 -21.48 -11.89
C GLY A 153 -11.70 -20.85 -10.71
N LEU A 154 -11.14 -20.88 -9.50
CA LEU A 154 -11.79 -20.41 -8.27
C LEU A 154 -11.17 -19.10 -7.77
N PRO A 155 -11.98 -18.20 -7.17
CA PRO A 155 -11.47 -17.00 -6.52
C PRO A 155 -10.66 -17.34 -5.26
N ILE A 156 -9.67 -16.50 -4.93
CA ILE A 156 -8.87 -16.65 -3.72
C ILE A 156 -9.74 -16.44 -2.49
N GLN A 157 -9.76 -17.44 -1.60
CA GLN A 157 -10.42 -17.35 -0.29
C GLN A 157 -9.42 -16.92 0.79
N LYS A 158 -9.92 -16.54 1.98
CA LYS A 158 -9.07 -16.15 3.11
C LYS A 158 -8.11 -17.25 3.54
N GLU A 159 -8.56 -18.50 3.47
CA GLU A 159 -7.81 -19.68 3.89
C GLU A 159 -6.60 -19.91 2.98
N ASP A 160 -6.71 -19.54 1.71
CA ASP A 160 -5.63 -19.63 0.72
C ASP A 160 -4.68 -18.42 0.79
N PHE A 161 -5.12 -17.30 1.39
CA PHE A 161 -4.44 -16.01 1.30
C PHE A 161 -2.99 -16.07 1.76
N ILE A 162 -2.73 -16.62 2.95
CA ILE A 162 -1.38 -16.63 3.53
C ILE A 162 -0.40 -17.38 2.63
N LEU A 163 -0.80 -18.53 2.11
CA LEU A 163 0.05 -19.35 1.24
C LEU A 163 0.34 -18.62 -0.09
N LEU A 164 -0.70 -18.12 -0.75
CA LEU A 164 -0.55 -17.41 -2.03
C LEU A 164 0.22 -16.09 -1.86
N TYR A 165 -0.05 -15.36 -0.78
CA TYR A 165 0.62 -14.11 -0.48
C TYR A 165 2.10 -14.34 -0.23
N SER A 166 2.47 -15.41 0.47
CA SER A 166 3.87 -15.75 0.71
C SER A 166 4.69 -15.94 -0.59
N ALA A 167 4.06 -16.47 -1.65
CA ALA A 167 4.70 -16.61 -2.95
C ALA A 167 4.95 -15.23 -3.61
N ALA A 168 3.97 -14.33 -3.57
CA ALA A 168 4.13 -12.98 -4.09
C ALA A 168 5.11 -12.13 -3.26
N HIS A 169 5.08 -12.33 -1.94
CA HIS A 169 5.91 -11.66 -0.95
C HIS A 169 7.39 -12.00 -1.15
N THR A 170 7.73 -13.29 -1.16
CA THR A 170 9.11 -13.76 -1.34
C THR A 170 9.69 -13.42 -2.72
N ALA A 171 8.85 -13.42 -3.76
CA ALA A 171 9.25 -12.94 -5.10
C ALA A 171 9.51 -11.43 -5.14
N THR A 172 8.91 -10.66 -4.23
CA THR A 172 9.01 -9.19 -4.20
C THR A 172 10.11 -8.69 -3.28
N LEU A 173 10.13 -9.13 -2.02
CA LEU A 173 11.00 -8.63 -0.96
C LEU A 173 12.40 -9.24 -1.05
N THR A 174 13.04 -9.05 -2.21
CA THR A 174 14.44 -9.41 -2.43
C THR A 174 15.36 -8.32 -1.87
N PRO A 175 16.60 -8.66 -1.46
CA PRO A 175 17.57 -7.66 -0.98
C PRO A 175 17.79 -6.51 -1.96
N GLN A 176 17.74 -6.79 -3.26
CA GLN A 176 17.91 -5.79 -4.31
C GLN A 176 16.74 -4.80 -4.34
N ILE A 177 15.49 -5.28 -4.28
CA ILE A 177 14.30 -4.41 -4.25
C ILE A 177 14.27 -3.57 -2.96
N ILE A 178 14.62 -4.18 -1.83
CA ILE A 178 14.62 -3.50 -0.53
C ILE A 178 15.68 -2.40 -0.49
N THR A 179 16.92 -2.72 -0.84
CA THR A 179 18.00 -1.72 -0.86
C THR A 179 17.74 -0.61 -1.87
N GLU A 180 17.13 -0.92 -3.02
CA GLU A 180 16.70 0.10 -3.99
C GLU A 180 15.60 1.01 -3.44
N ALA A 181 14.65 0.48 -2.65
CA ALA A 181 13.61 1.28 -2.00
C ALA A 181 14.20 2.37 -1.10
N PHE A 182 15.22 2.04 -0.31
CA PHE A 182 15.93 3.01 0.54
C PHE A 182 16.81 3.98 -0.26
N ARG A 183 17.51 3.47 -1.29
CA ARG A 183 18.41 4.27 -2.12
C ARG A 183 17.65 5.33 -2.91
N LYS A 184 16.51 4.95 -3.50
CA LYS A 184 15.70 5.81 -4.37
C LYS A 184 15.04 6.96 -3.62
N THR A 185 14.64 6.77 -2.38
CA THR A 185 14.08 7.84 -1.53
C THR A 185 15.16 8.64 -0.80
N GLY A 186 16.42 8.22 -0.88
CA GLY A 186 17.54 8.85 -0.19
C GLY A 186 17.50 8.67 1.33
N LEU A 187 16.70 7.72 1.82
CA LEU A 187 16.62 7.43 3.25
C LEU A 187 17.86 6.66 3.71
N TYR A 188 18.36 5.71 2.90
CA TYR A 188 19.60 5.01 3.19
C TYR A 188 20.32 4.51 1.92
N PRO A 189 21.61 4.84 1.73
CA PRO A 189 22.36 5.86 2.46
C PRO A 189 21.68 7.22 2.37
N VAL A 190 21.84 8.07 3.39
CA VAL A 190 21.21 9.39 3.43
C VAL A 190 21.66 10.22 2.23
N ASN A 191 20.71 10.59 1.36
CA ASN A 191 20.96 11.41 0.19
C ASN A 191 19.89 12.50 0.07
N ARG A 192 20.28 13.74 0.41
CA ARG A 192 19.38 14.90 0.36
C ARG A 192 19.02 15.35 -1.06
N GLY A 193 19.73 14.86 -2.08
CA GLY A 193 19.43 15.12 -3.49
C GLY A 193 18.61 14.02 -4.16
N ALA A 194 18.11 13.03 -3.42
CA ALA A 194 17.33 11.93 -3.99
C ALA A 194 15.92 12.36 -4.43
N VAL A 195 15.33 13.35 -3.74
CA VAL A 195 14.04 13.94 -4.11
C VAL A 195 14.29 15.06 -5.13
N SER A 196 13.72 14.93 -6.32
CA SER A 196 13.91 15.90 -7.39
C SER A 196 13.11 17.19 -7.17
N ALA A 197 13.51 18.27 -7.86
CA ALA A 197 12.77 19.53 -7.80
C ALA A 197 11.33 19.39 -8.32
N GLU A 198 11.10 18.51 -9.30
CA GLU A 198 9.78 18.17 -9.83
C GLU A 198 8.92 17.45 -8.79
N GLN A 199 9.50 16.57 -7.97
CA GLN A 199 8.78 15.92 -6.87
C GLN A 199 8.45 16.89 -5.74
N MET A 200 9.21 17.97 -5.59
CA MET A 200 8.90 19.06 -4.65
C MET A 200 8.02 20.16 -5.25
N ALA A 201 7.68 20.07 -6.53
CA ALA A 201 6.84 21.07 -7.18
C ALA A 201 5.42 21.00 -6.60
N PRO A 202 4.76 22.16 -6.40
CA PRO A 202 3.36 22.17 -5.99
C PRO A 202 2.51 21.43 -7.03
N SER A 203 1.43 20.80 -6.57
CA SER A 203 0.46 20.22 -7.49
C SER A 203 -0.06 21.30 -8.45
N THR A 204 -0.13 20.99 -9.74
CA THR A 204 -0.73 21.89 -10.72
C THR A 204 -2.23 22.03 -10.46
N GLU A 205 -2.80 23.23 -10.61
CA GLU A 205 -4.25 23.50 -10.45
C GLU A 205 -5.12 22.86 -11.57
N SER A 206 -5.02 21.55 -11.82
CA SER A 206 -5.84 20.86 -12.82
C SER A 206 -7.00 20.06 -12.23
N ALA A 207 -7.40 20.32 -10.98
CA ALA A 207 -8.48 19.61 -10.30
C ALA A 207 -9.58 20.57 -9.80
N ARG A 208 -10.20 21.36 -10.68
CA ARG A 208 -11.46 22.08 -10.37
C ARG A 208 -12.54 22.06 -11.43
N TYR A 209 -12.33 21.40 -12.56
CA TYR A 209 -13.40 21.18 -13.52
C TYR A 209 -13.62 19.67 -13.68
N ALA A 210 -14.55 19.14 -12.88
CA ALA A 210 -15.39 18.08 -13.40
C ALA A 210 -16.13 18.70 -14.59
N ALA A 211 -15.63 18.47 -15.81
CA ALA A 211 -16.47 18.66 -16.97
C ALA A 211 -17.63 17.68 -16.77
N PHE A 212 -18.82 18.22 -16.51
CA PHE A 212 -20.05 17.44 -16.62
C PHE A 212 -19.98 16.66 -17.94
N PRO A 213 -20.39 15.38 -17.98
CA PRO A 213 -20.37 14.62 -19.22
C PRO A 213 -21.08 15.44 -20.29
N ALA A 214 -20.43 15.56 -21.45
CA ALA A 214 -20.85 16.37 -22.58
C ALA A 214 -22.36 16.23 -22.85
N ASP A 215 -22.96 17.32 -23.33
CA ASP A 215 -24.39 17.43 -23.67
C ASP A 215 -24.96 16.10 -24.15
N LEU A 216 -25.79 15.47 -23.31
CA LEU A 216 -26.42 14.19 -23.63
C LEU A 216 -27.13 14.31 -24.97
N ALA A 217 -26.86 13.36 -25.87
CA ALA A 217 -27.50 13.32 -27.17
C ALA A 217 -29.03 13.34 -27.03
N SER A 218 -29.68 14.05 -27.95
CA SER A 218 -31.12 14.35 -27.97
C SER A 218 -32.08 13.19 -27.57
N PRO A 219 -31.82 11.91 -27.90
CA PRO A 219 -32.72 10.83 -27.49
C PRO A 219 -32.84 10.65 -25.97
N VAL A 220 -31.78 10.93 -25.19
CA VAL A 220 -31.78 10.73 -23.74
C VAL A 220 -32.56 11.84 -23.01
N LYS A 221 -32.53 13.08 -23.54
CA LYS A 221 -33.33 14.20 -23.01
C LYS A 221 -34.84 13.95 -23.18
N ALA A 222 -35.26 13.26 -24.25
CA ALA A 222 -36.67 12.93 -24.49
C ALA A 222 -37.22 11.88 -23.50
N VAL A 223 -36.40 10.92 -23.08
CA VAL A 223 -36.81 9.87 -22.13
C VAL A 223 -36.94 10.43 -20.71
N LEU A 224 -36.08 11.38 -20.32
CA LEU A 224 -36.13 12.01 -19.00
C LEU A 224 -37.27 13.03 -18.84
N ALA A 225 -37.78 13.61 -19.93
CA ALA A 225 -38.93 14.53 -19.90
C ALA A 225 -40.29 13.81 -19.93
N ALA A 226 -40.29 12.48 -20.06
CA ALA A 226 -41.49 11.66 -20.19
C ALA A 226 -41.89 10.92 -18.89
N ASN A 227 -41.24 11.24 -17.75
CA ASN A 227 -41.60 10.73 -16.42
C ASN A 227 -41.97 11.89 -15.48
#